data_AF-A0A1Y5EAH7-F1
#
_entry.id   AF-A0A1Y5EAH7-F1
#
_cell.length_a   1.000
_cell.length_b   1.000
_cell.length_c   1.000
_cell.angle_alpha   90.00
_cell.angle_beta   90.00
_cell.angle_gamma   90.00
#
_symmetry.space_group_name_H-M   'P 1'
#
loop_
_entity.id
_entity.type
_entity.pdbx_description
1 polymer ?
#
loop_
_entity_poly.entity_id
_entity_poly.type
_entity_poly.pdbx_seq_one_letter_code
_entity_poly.pdbx_strand_id
1 'polypeptide(L)'
;MNFELLTQLVVNGLIVGLLYGVIGMCFVLVYKSTQIVNFAQGEFLLIGAWVCWASLIYLELPFFLGFLLSLLFMAGFGVLLQMIVLRPMIGEPIISVIMVTVGLSIFFQSLMKWIFGSSPQSYPQVFDTQSINIFGLNVEMAYLMSTVIALIIMVAFYLFFKHSKHGLAMRATAFDQQAAQSLGVSVKHVFAMSWGIAATVSATAGIVLGMVNGVSESLSIMGIKVFPAVILGGLDSIVGAIVGGLIIGVLENVAEFFDSQYLHIGNMYDIAPFYVLLIILWFKPYGLFGTKDIERI
;
A
#
# COMPACT_ATOMS: atom_id res chain seq x y z
N MET A 1 9.25 -2.65 34.26
CA MET A 1 8.80 -2.39 32.88
C MET A 1 10.02 -2.11 32.04
N ASN A 2 10.24 -2.88 30.97
CA ASN A 2 11.31 -2.61 30.01
C ASN A 2 10.91 -1.39 29.17
N PHE A 3 11.03 -0.20 29.75
CA PHE A 3 10.66 1.05 29.09
C PHE A 3 11.46 1.25 27.80
N GLU A 4 12.73 0.83 27.77
CA GLU A 4 13.56 0.83 26.56
C GLU A 4 12.97 -0.04 25.45
N LEU A 5 12.53 -1.26 25.78
CA LEU A 5 11.91 -2.19 24.82
C LEU A 5 10.58 -1.65 24.30
N LEU A 6 9.76 -1.06 25.17
CA LEU A 6 8.51 -0.40 24.76
C LEU A 6 8.80 0.78 23.83
N THR A 7 9.77 1.65 24.15
CA THR A 7 10.14 2.76 23.27
C THR A 7 10.67 2.29 21.92
N GLN A 8 11.43 1.19 21.90
CA GLN A 8 11.92 0.59 20.67
C GLN A 8 10.79 0.06 19.79
N LEU A 9 9.83 -0.66 20.38
CA LEU A 9 8.66 -1.18 19.66
C LEU A 9 7.75 -0.06 19.16
N VAL A 10 7.59 1.03 19.91
CA VAL A 10 6.83 2.20 19.42
C VAL A 10 7.53 2.86 18.23
N VAL A 11 8.86 3.02 18.27
CA VAL A 11 9.62 3.60 17.15
C VAL A 11 9.57 2.68 15.92
N ASN A 12 9.77 1.37 16.10
CA ASN A 12 9.61 0.39 15.03
C ASN A 12 8.18 0.41 14.46
N GLY A 13 7.17 0.49 15.33
CA GLY A 13 5.77 0.58 14.93
C GLY A 13 5.44 1.85 14.15
N LEU A 14 6.09 2.98 14.44
CA LEU A 14 5.97 4.19 13.61
C LEU A 14 6.58 3.97 12.22
N ILE A 15 7.75 3.33 12.13
CA ILE A 15 8.39 3.04 10.85
C ILE A 15 7.53 2.09 10.01
N VAL A 16 7.10 0.97 10.59
CA VAL A 16 6.19 0.01 9.94
C VAL A 16 4.87 0.68 9.57
N GLY A 17 4.34 1.52 10.45
CA GLY A 17 3.10 2.27 10.21
C GLY A 17 3.19 3.27 9.06
N LEU A 18 4.35 3.89 8.84
CA LEU A 18 4.58 4.74 7.65
C LEU A 18 4.58 3.91 6.36
N LEU A 19 5.19 2.73 6.38
CA LEU A 19 5.18 1.81 5.24
C LEU A 19 3.75 1.32 4.93
N TYR A 20 2.99 0.97 5.96
CA TYR A 20 1.55 0.68 5.83
C TYR A 20 0.76 1.88 5.31
N GLY A 21 1.11 3.09 5.74
CA GLY A 21 0.53 4.32 5.23
C GLY A 21 0.74 4.48 3.72
N VAL A 22 1.94 4.16 3.20
CA VAL A 22 2.22 4.18 1.75
C VAL A 22 1.36 3.18 1.00
N ILE A 23 1.31 1.94 1.49
CA ILE A 23 0.46 0.89 0.89
C ILE A 23 -1.01 1.32 0.93
N GLY A 24 -1.44 1.91 2.05
CA GLY A 24 -2.80 2.38 2.25
C GLY A 24 -3.20 3.49 1.29
N MET A 25 -2.29 4.43 1.00
CA MET A 25 -2.53 5.44 -0.04
C MET A 25 -2.80 4.82 -1.40
N CYS A 26 -2.15 3.69 -1.75
CA CYS A 26 -2.41 3.01 -3.02
C CYS A 26 -3.85 2.47 -3.08
N PHE A 27 -4.34 1.86 -2.00
CA PHE A 27 -5.74 1.44 -1.90
C PHE A 27 -6.70 2.61 -2.05
N VAL A 28 -6.45 3.71 -1.33
CA VAL A 28 -7.27 4.92 -1.43
C VAL A 28 -7.21 5.49 -2.84
N LEU A 29 -6.08 5.44 -3.52
CA LEU A 29 -5.94 5.98 -4.88
C LEU A 29 -6.86 5.26 -5.86
N VAL A 30 -6.79 3.92 -5.86
CA VAL A 30 -7.66 3.09 -6.71
C VAL A 30 -9.11 3.32 -6.33
N TYR A 31 -9.44 3.15 -5.05
CA TYR A 31 -10.81 3.28 -4.54
C TYR A 31 -11.41 4.65 -4.83
N LYS A 32 -10.67 5.73 -4.57
CA LYS A 32 -11.15 7.09 -4.85
C LYS A 32 -11.47 7.29 -6.32
N SER A 33 -10.68 6.72 -7.23
CA SER A 33 -10.93 6.87 -8.65
C SER A 33 -12.06 5.98 -9.18
N THR A 34 -12.20 4.74 -8.71
CA THR A 34 -13.11 3.73 -9.30
C THR A 34 -14.27 3.32 -8.41
N GLN A 35 -14.29 3.72 -7.14
CA GLN A 35 -15.19 3.23 -6.10
C GLN A 35 -15.16 1.71 -5.92
N ILE A 36 -14.05 1.07 -6.33
CA ILE A 36 -13.85 -0.38 -6.27
C ILE A 36 -12.56 -0.66 -5.51
N VAL A 37 -12.65 -1.59 -4.55
CA VAL A 37 -11.49 -2.11 -3.83
C VAL A 37 -10.75 -3.13 -4.71
N ASN A 38 -9.46 -2.92 -4.91
CA ASN A 38 -8.60 -3.87 -5.62
C ASN A 38 -7.96 -4.85 -4.64
N PHE A 39 -8.43 -6.10 -4.59
CA PHE A 39 -7.83 -7.12 -3.73
C PHE A 39 -6.47 -7.63 -4.24
N ALA A 40 -6.14 -7.40 -5.52
CA ALA A 40 -4.81 -7.71 -6.07
C ALA A 40 -3.76 -6.64 -5.72
N GLN A 41 -4.06 -5.67 -4.86
CA GLN A 41 -3.13 -4.60 -4.53
C GLN A 41 -1.81 -5.14 -3.97
N GLY A 42 -1.86 -6.15 -3.10
CA GLY A 42 -0.68 -6.85 -2.58
C GLY A 42 0.23 -7.39 -3.68
N GLU A 43 -0.36 -7.93 -4.75
CA GLU A 43 0.40 -8.42 -5.90
C GLU A 43 1.11 -7.30 -6.66
N PHE A 44 0.58 -6.08 -6.64
CA PHE A 44 1.23 -4.95 -7.33
C PHE A 44 2.52 -4.55 -6.58
N LEU A 45 2.54 -4.68 -5.25
CA LEU A 45 3.76 -4.53 -4.47
C LEU A 45 4.76 -5.62 -4.85
N LEU A 46 4.28 -6.88 -4.87
CA LEU A 46 5.10 -8.05 -5.16
C LEU A 46 5.73 -7.98 -6.55
N ILE A 47 4.92 -7.72 -7.60
CA ILE A 47 5.39 -7.61 -8.98
C ILE A 47 6.40 -6.47 -9.11
N GLY A 48 6.11 -5.29 -8.57
CA GLY A 48 7.03 -4.16 -8.66
C GLY A 48 8.38 -4.43 -7.97
N ALA A 49 8.35 -5.11 -6.82
CA ALA A 49 9.55 -5.52 -6.11
C ALA A 49 10.32 -6.63 -6.87
N TRP A 50 9.64 -7.61 -7.47
CA TRP A 50 10.30 -8.61 -8.30
C TRP A 50 10.90 -8.04 -9.57
N VAL A 51 10.23 -7.11 -10.24
CA VAL A 51 10.75 -6.46 -11.46
C VAL A 51 12.01 -5.66 -11.14
N CYS A 52 12.02 -4.90 -10.04
CA CYS A 52 13.22 -4.19 -9.61
C CYS A 52 14.35 -5.17 -9.25
N TRP A 53 14.05 -6.22 -8.47
CA TRP A 53 15.04 -7.25 -8.13
C TRP A 53 15.62 -7.94 -9.37
N ALA A 54 14.77 -8.35 -10.31
CA ALA A 54 15.16 -8.98 -11.56
C ALA A 54 16.05 -8.05 -12.41
N SER A 55 15.74 -6.75 -12.42
CA SER A 55 16.56 -5.77 -13.13
C SER A 55 17.94 -5.57 -12.50
N LEU A 56 18.06 -5.75 -11.18
CA LEU A 56 19.34 -5.66 -10.47
C LEU A 56 20.19 -6.91 -10.68
N ILE A 57 19.56 -8.10 -10.65
CA ILE A 57 20.28 -9.39 -10.67
C ILE A 57 20.54 -9.87 -12.10
N TYR A 58 19.55 -9.87 -12.97
CA TYR A 58 19.69 -10.43 -14.32
C TYR A 58 20.22 -9.44 -15.35
N LEU A 59 19.90 -8.15 -15.20
CA LEU A 59 20.39 -7.09 -16.09
C LEU A 59 21.61 -6.36 -15.51
N GLU A 60 22.01 -6.69 -14.28
CA GLU A 60 23.15 -6.06 -13.56
C GLU A 60 23.07 -4.51 -13.56
N LEU A 61 21.85 -3.96 -13.58
CA LEU A 61 21.65 -2.52 -13.61
C LEU A 61 21.92 -1.91 -12.23
N PRO A 62 22.43 -0.68 -12.16
CA PRO A 62 22.53 0.03 -10.89
C PRO A 62 21.13 0.32 -10.34
N PHE A 63 21.01 0.39 -9.01
CA PHE A 63 19.73 0.54 -8.31
C PHE A 63 18.82 1.63 -8.88
N PHE A 64 19.39 2.80 -9.19
CA PHE A 64 18.60 3.91 -9.74
C PHE A 64 17.92 3.57 -11.08
N LEU A 65 18.63 2.88 -11.98
CA LEU A 65 18.11 2.45 -13.28
C LEU A 65 17.10 1.30 -13.12
N GLY A 66 17.39 0.32 -12.25
CA GLY A 66 16.46 -0.76 -11.95
C GLY A 66 15.16 -0.26 -11.31
N PHE A 67 15.27 0.69 -10.40
CA PHE A 67 14.14 1.40 -9.79
C PHE A 67 13.30 2.10 -10.85
N LEU A 68 13.91 2.95 -11.68
CA LEU A 68 13.18 3.70 -12.72
C LEU A 68 12.51 2.76 -13.74
N LEU A 69 13.19 1.68 -14.14
CA LEU A 69 12.64 0.66 -15.02
C LEU A 69 11.41 -0.02 -14.39
N SER A 70 11.47 -0.37 -13.11
CA SER A 70 10.33 -0.94 -12.39
C SER A 70 9.12 0.00 -12.34
N LEU A 71 9.35 1.31 -12.16
CA LEU A 71 8.28 2.31 -12.16
C LEU A 71 7.61 2.44 -13.53
N LEU A 72 8.41 2.47 -14.60
CA LEU A 72 7.91 2.53 -15.98
C LEU A 72 7.14 1.26 -16.35
N PHE A 73 7.68 0.09 -16.01
CA PHE A 73 7.01 -1.18 -16.22
C PHE A 73 5.67 -1.21 -15.48
N MET A 74 5.65 -0.81 -14.21
CA MET A 74 4.44 -0.85 -13.39
C MET A 74 3.41 0.19 -13.81
N ALA A 75 3.83 1.37 -14.28
CA ALA A 75 2.93 2.34 -14.89
C ALA A 75 2.20 1.75 -16.10
N GLY A 76 2.96 1.10 -17.01
CA GLY A 76 2.40 0.42 -18.18
C GLY A 76 1.51 -0.75 -17.79
N PHE A 77 1.95 -1.58 -16.84
CA PHE A 77 1.20 -2.73 -16.32
C PHE A 77 -0.14 -2.30 -15.73
N GLY A 78 -0.18 -1.27 -14.88
CA GLY A 78 -1.43 -0.77 -14.28
C GLY A 78 -2.40 -0.24 -15.34
N VAL A 79 -1.91 0.50 -16.34
CA VAL A 79 -2.73 0.99 -17.47
C VAL A 79 -3.28 -0.17 -18.29
N LEU A 80 -2.46 -1.17 -18.61
CA LEU A 80 -2.86 -2.32 -19.41
C LEU A 80 -3.89 -3.18 -18.69
N LEU A 81 -3.66 -3.44 -17.40
CA LEU A 81 -4.59 -4.21 -16.57
C LEU A 81 -5.94 -3.49 -16.46
N GLN A 82 -5.93 -2.17 -16.30
CA GLN A 82 -7.15 -1.38 -16.34
C GLN A 82 -7.86 -1.49 -17.70
N MET A 83 -7.13 -1.40 -18.81
CA MET A 83 -7.72 -1.38 -20.15
C MET A 83 -8.26 -2.74 -20.58
N ILE A 84 -7.55 -3.83 -20.24
CA ILE A 84 -7.84 -5.18 -20.71
C ILE A 84 -8.83 -5.88 -19.78
N VAL A 85 -8.66 -5.75 -18.46
CA VAL A 85 -9.39 -6.57 -17.48
C VAL A 85 -10.52 -5.78 -16.82
N LEU A 86 -10.27 -4.53 -16.38
CA LEU A 86 -11.25 -3.79 -15.58
C LEU A 86 -12.22 -2.98 -16.44
N ARG A 87 -11.76 -2.44 -17.57
CA ARG A 87 -12.60 -1.64 -18.47
C ARG A 87 -13.79 -2.41 -19.04
N PRO A 88 -13.70 -3.70 -19.40
CA PRO A 88 -14.87 -4.49 -19.79
C PRO A 88 -15.88 -4.69 -18.65
N MET A 89 -15.45 -4.58 -17.39
CA MET A 89 -16.31 -4.74 -16.21
C MET A 89 -17.08 -3.46 -15.86
N ILE A 90 -16.93 -2.37 -16.62
CA ILE A 90 -17.68 -1.13 -16.38
C ILE A 90 -19.17 -1.39 -16.65
N GLY A 91 -20.01 -1.21 -15.64
CA GLY A 91 -21.45 -1.47 -15.70
C GLY A 91 -21.87 -2.81 -15.10
N GLU A 92 -20.92 -3.68 -14.78
CA GLU A 92 -21.19 -4.93 -14.07
C GLU A 92 -21.37 -4.70 -12.56
N PRO A 93 -22.04 -5.63 -11.84
CA PRO A 93 -22.18 -5.56 -10.39
C PRO A 93 -20.81 -5.48 -9.69
N ILE A 94 -20.75 -4.72 -8.59
CA ILE A 94 -19.51 -4.52 -7.80
C ILE A 94 -18.89 -5.85 -7.37
N ILE A 95 -19.72 -6.83 -7.01
CA ILE A 95 -19.29 -8.18 -6.62
C ILE A 95 -18.49 -8.86 -7.74
N SER A 96 -18.92 -8.70 -9.01
CA SER A 96 -18.22 -9.26 -10.16
C SER A 96 -16.82 -8.66 -10.30
N VAL A 97 -16.67 -7.35 -10.09
CA VAL A 97 -15.36 -6.69 -10.13
C VAL A 97 -14.45 -7.16 -9.00
N ILE A 98 -15.00 -7.31 -7.79
CA ILE A 98 -14.27 -7.87 -6.65
C ILE A 98 -13.76 -9.27 -6.98
N MET A 99 -14.63 -10.16 -7.49
CA MET A 99 -14.24 -11.52 -7.88
C MET A 99 -13.11 -11.53 -8.92
N VAL A 100 -13.15 -10.62 -9.90
CA VAL A 100 -12.06 -10.47 -10.88
C VAL A 100 -10.76 -10.04 -10.20
N THR A 101 -10.79 -9.08 -9.27
CA THR A 101 -9.56 -8.66 -8.56
C THR A 101 -8.99 -9.75 -7.65
N VAL A 102 -9.84 -10.57 -7.02
CA VAL A 102 -9.40 -11.74 -6.25
C VAL A 102 -8.78 -12.79 -7.19
N GLY A 103 -9.42 -13.05 -8.33
CA GLY A 103 -8.87 -13.95 -9.36
C GLY A 103 -7.53 -13.48 -9.91
N LEU A 104 -7.39 -12.17 -10.17
CA LEU A 104 -6.11 -11.56 -10.54
C LEU A 104 -5.06 -11.73 -9.44
N SER A 105 -5.44 -11.61 -8.16
CA SER A 105 -4.52 -11.81 -7.05
C SER A 105 -3.92 -13.22 -7.08
N ILE A 106 -4.77 -14.25 -7.20
CA ILE A 106 -4.34 -15.65 -7.26
C ILE A 106 -3.49 -15.91 -8.50
N PHE A 107 -3.89 -15.35 -9.65
CA PHE A 107 -3.17 -15.48 -10.91
C PHE A 107 -1.76 -14.89 -10.82
N PHE A 108 -1.63 -13.65 -10.36
CA PHE A 108 -0.32 -12.99 -10.26
C PHE A 108 0.56 -13.64 -9.20
N GLN A 109 0.00 -14.03 -8.05
CA GLN A 109 0.75 -14.75 -7.04
C GLN A 109 1.35 -16.05 -7.61
N SER A 110 0.53 -16.83 -8.33
CA SER A 110 0.98 -18.08 -8.97
C SER A 110 1.99 -17.82 -10.09
N LEU A 111 1.80 -16.76 -10.87
CA LEU A 111 2.71 -16.36 -11.94
C LEU A 111 4.08 -15.97 -11.38
N MET A 112 4.13 -15.18 -10.31
CA MET A 112 5.38 -14.78 -9.66
C MET A 112 6.11 -15.99 -9.05
N LYS A 113 5.38 -16.92 -8.42
CA LYS A 113 5.93 -18.19 -7.92
C LYS A 113 6.52 -19.05 -9.03
N TRP A 114 5.89 -19.06 -10.20
CA TRP A 114 6.38 -19.84 -11.35
C TRP A 114 7.66 -19.23 -11.97
N ILE A 115 7.73 -17.90 -12.05
CA ILE A 115 8.87 -17.19 -12.66
C ILE A 115 10.08 -17.14 -11.71
N PHE A 116 9.86 -16.77 -10.45
CA PHE A 116 10.94 -16.47 -9.49
C PHE A 116 11.12 -17.53 -8.40
N GLY A 117 10.20 -18.48 -8.28
CA GLY A 117 10.17 -19.47 -7.21
C GLY A 117 9.47 -18.98 -5.95
N SER A 118 9.48 -19.83 -4.92
CA SER A 118 8.85 -19.58 -3.62
C SER A 118 9.84 -19.15 -2.53
N SER A 119 11.15 -19.18 -2.81
CA SER A 119 12.18 -18.84 -1.83
C SER A 119 12.36 -17.33 -1.72
N PRO A 120 12.43 -16.77 -0.50
CA PRO A 120 12.74 -15.35 -0.31
C PRO A 120 14.08 -15.00 -0.94
N GLN A 121 14.11 -13.91 -1.70
CA GLN A 121 15.34 -13.38 -2.30
C GLN A 121 15.72 -12.07 -1.63
N SER A 122 16.98 -11.97 -1.22
CA SER A 122 17.52 -10.72 -0.64
C SER A 122 17.82 -9.71 -1.75
N TYR A 123 17.59 -8.44 -1.46
CA TYR A 123 18.04 -7.36 -2.33
C TYR A 123 19.56 -7.22 -2.25
N PRO A 124 20.23 -6.85 -3.37
CA PRO A 124 21.60 -6.36 -3.30
C PRO A 124 21.71 -5.21 -2.31
N GLN A 125 22.83 -5.10 -1.60
CA GLN A 125 23.02 -4.03 -0.61
C GLN A 125 23.05 -2.66 -1.31
N VAL A 126 21.93 -1.94 -1.24
CA VAL A 126 21.79 -0.56 -1.71
C VAL A 126 22.29 0.43 -0.65
N PHE A 127 22.10 0.08 0.62
CA PHE A 127 22.51 0.85 1.78
C PHE A 127 23.35 -0.04 2.72
N ASP A 128 24.28 0.57 3.45
CA ASP A 128 25.01 -0.11 4.51
C ASP A 128 24.02 -0.64 5.57
N THR A 129 24.10 -1.93 5.90
CA THR A 129 23.27 -2.57 6.94
C THR A 129 23.73 -2.26 8.37
N GLN A 130 24.56 -1.22 8.55
CA GLN A 130 25.01 -0.81 9.88
C GLN A 130 23.80 -0.30 10.69
N SER A 131 23.63 -0.85 11.88
CA SER A 131 22.68 -0.33 12.86
C SER A 131 23.23 0.95 13.47
N ILE A 132 22.43 2.01 13.45
CA ILE A 132 22.77 3.26 14.13
C ILE A 132 22.07 3.23 15.47
N ASN A 133 22.85 3.42 16.54
CA ASN A 133 22.28 3.59 17.86
C ASN A 133 21.83 5.04 18.04
N ILE A 134 20.52 5.27 18.00
CA ILE A 134 19.91 6.58 18.21
C ILE A 134 19.29 6.57 19.62
N PHE A 135 19.87 7.31 20.56
CA PHE A 135 19.36 7.41 21.95
C PHE A 135 19.19 6.05 22.66
N GLY A 136 20.06 5.06 22.42
CA GLY A 136 19.95 3.72 23.00
C GLY A 136 19.16 2.73 22.14
N LEU A 137 18.49 3.19 21.07
CA LEU A 137 17.69 2.37 20.17
C LEU A 137 18.53 1.95 18.96
N ASN A 138 18.65 0.63 18.74
CA ASN A 138 19.25 0.11 17.51
C ASN A 138 18.20 0.09 16.40
N VAL A 139 18.35 1.01 15.44
CA VAL A 139 17.54 1.04 14.23
C VAL A 139 18.46 0.76 13.05
N GLU A 140 18.09 -0.19 12.19
CA GLU A 140 18.86 -0.45 10.98
C GLU A 140 18.72 0.72 9.99
N MET A 141 19.82 1.08 9.33
CA MET A 141 19.83 2.15 8.34
C MET A 141 18.83 1.89 7.19
N ALA A 142 18.59 0.62 6.85
CA ALA A 142 17.58 0.23 5.85
C ALA A 142 16.17 0.69 6.21
N TYR A 143 15.76 0.59 7.48
CA TYR A 143 14.46 1.06 7.96
C TYR A 143 14.38 2.60 7.96
N LEU A 144 15.44 3.30 8.34
CA LEU A 144 15.49 4.76 8.30
C LEU A 144 15.41 5.30 6.87
N MET A 145 16.20 4.76 5.94
CA MET A 145 16.19 5.18 4.53
C MET A 145 14.84 4.86 3.89
N SER A 146 14.28 3.69 4.17
CA SER A 146 12.94 3.30 3.75
C SER A 146 11.87 4.28 4.25
N THR A 147 12.00 4.75 5.48
CA THR A 147 11.10 5.77 6.07
C THR A 147 11.20 7.09 5.33
N VAL A 148 12.41 7.56 5.01
CA VAL A 148 12.63 8.80 4.27
C VAL A 148 12.01 8.70 2.87
N ILE A 149 12.24 7.60 2.16
CA ILE A 149 11.66 7.34 0.84
C ILE A 149 10.13 7.31 0.91
N ALA A 150 9.56 6.58 1.89
CA ALA A 150 8.12 6.53 2.13
C ALA A 150 7.53 7.93 2.33
N LEU A 151 8.16 8.77 3.15
CA LEU A 151 7.70 10.12 3.44
C LEU A 151 7.77 11.02 2.21
N ILE A 152 8.83 10.92 1.40
CA ILE A 152 8.96 11.64 0.13
C ILE A 152 7.79 11.26 -0.81
N ILE A 153 7.47 9.97 -0.92
CA ILE A 153 6.36 9.48 -1.74
C ILE A 153 5.03 10.02 -1.21
N MET A 154 4.79 9.92 0.09
CA MET A 154 3.57 10.46 0.73
C MET A 154 3.36 11.93 0.42
N VAL A 155 4.40 12.74 0.58
CA VAL A 155 4.33 14.18 0.30
C VAL A 155 4.12 14.43 -1.19
N ALA A 156 4.87 13.75 -2.06
CA ALA A 156 4.72 13.88 -3.51
C ALA A 156 3.30 13.53 -3.98
N PHE A 157 2.73 12.46 -3.43
CA PHE A 157 1.36 12.04 -3.73
C PHE A 157 0.32 13.00 -3.20
N TYR A 158 0.47 13.46 -1.96
CA TYR A 158 -0.41 14.48 -1.39
C TYR A 158 -0.43 15.74 -2.25
N LEU A 159 0.75 16.21 -2.67
CA LEU A 159 0.88 17.39 -3.55
C LEU A 159 0.29 17.14 -4.94
N PHE A 160 0.54 15.97 -5.53
CA PHE A 160 -0.04 15.59 -6.82
C PHE A 160 -1.56 15.62 -6.75
N PHE A 161 -2.18 15.01 -5.75
CA PHE A 161 -3.63 15.06 -5.61
C PHE A 161 -4.10 16.50 -5.39
N LYS A 162 -3.53 17.21 -4.42
CA LYS A 162 -4.02 18.54 -4.05
C LYS A 162 -3.88 19.58 -5.16
N HIS A 163 -2.77 19.58 -5.90
CA HIS A 163 -2.42 20.66 -6.83
C HIS A 163 -2.42 20.27 -8.32
N SER A 164 -2.45 18.97 -8.68
CA SER A 164 -2.45 18.57 -10.09
C SER A 164 -3.85 18.60 -10.73
N LYS A 165 -3.92 19.00 -12.01
CA LYS A 165 -5.13 18.88 -12.85
C LYS A 165 -5.62 17.44 -12.94
N HIS A 166 -4.69 16.50 -12.99
CA HIS A 166 -4.98 15.06 -13.02
C HIS A 166 -5.59 14.57 -11.70
N GLY A 167 -5.05 15.03 -10.56
CA GLY A 167 -5.61 14.75 -9.25
C GLY A 167 -7.00 15.37 -9.04
N LEU A 168 -7.24 16.56 -9.60
CA LEU A 168 -8.56 17.19 -9.63
C LEU A 168 -9.55 16.38 -10.46
N ALA A 169 -9.16 15.94 -11.66
CA ALA A 169 -9.98 15.10 -12.53
C ALA A 169 -10.37 13.78 -11.83
N MET A 170 -9.43 13.12 -11.16
CA MET A 170 -9.71 11.90 -10.37
C MET A 170 -10.76 12.13 -9.27
N ARG A 171 -10.69 13.26 -8.55
CA ARG A 171 -11.69 13.60 -7.53
C ARG A 171 -13.05 13.93 -8.13
N ALA A 172 -13.09 14.61 -9.27
CA ALA A 172 -14.33 14.92 -9.94
C ALA A 172 -15.03 13.64 -10.43
N THR A 173 -14.29 12.70 -11.02
CA THR A 173 -14.85 11.41 -11.47
C THR A 173 -15.27 10.51 -10.32
N ALA A 174 -14.63 10.65 -9.15
CA ALA A 174 -15.01 9.93 -7.92
C ALA A 174 -16.40 10.34 -7.41
N PHE A 175 -16.70 11.63 -7.51
CA PHE A 175 -17.91 12.22 -6.97
C PHE A 175 -19.11 11.94 -7.89
N ASP A 176 -18.96 12.25 -9.17
CA ASP A 176 -20.00 11.96 -10.17
C ASP A 176 -19.35 11.81 -11.55
N GLN A 177 -19.39 10.57 -12.06
CA GLN A 177 -18.83 10.22 -13.36
C GLN A 177 -19.58 10.90 -14.52
N GLN A 178 -20.91 11.05 -14.43
CA GLN A 178 -21.72 11.68 -15.47
C GLN A 178 -21.50 13.19 -15.51
N ALA A 179 -21.44 13.83 -14.34
CA ALA A 179 -21.12 15.25 -14.24
C ALA A 179 -19.69 15.54 -14.75
N ALA A 180 -18.71 14.72 -14.38
CA ALA A 180 -17.34 14.85 -14.87
C ALA A 180 -17.25 14.72 -16.40
N GLN A 181 -17.98 13.76 -17.00
CA GLN A 181 -18.06 13.61 -18.46
C GLN A 181 -18.70 14.82 -19.14
N SER A 182 -19.72 15.40 -18.53
CA SER A 182 -20.39 16.62 -19.04
C SER A 182 -19.47 17.84 -19.05
N LEU A 183 -18.44 17.86 -18.20
CA LEU A 183 -17.39 18.87 -18.14
C LEU A 183 -16.19 18.54 -19.05
N GLY A 184 -16.28 17.52 -19.91
CA GLY A 184 -15.24 17.12 -20.85
C GLY A 184 -14.13 16.23 -20.27
N VAL A 185 -14.29 15.73 -19.04
CA VAL A 185 -13.32 14.81 -18.42
C VAL A 185 -13.55 13.39 -18.93
N SER A 186 -12.55 12.84 -19.61
CA SER A 186 -12.62 11.46 -20.10
C SER A 186 -12.38 10.45 -18.97
N VAL A 187 -13.45 9.90 -18.39
CA VAL A 187 -13.41 8.92 -17.29
C VAL A 187 -12.49 7.72 -17.61
N LYS A 188 -12.49 7.27 -18.88
CA LYS A 188 -11.62 6.17 -19.35
C LYS A 188 -10.13 6.47 -19.14
N HIS A 189 -9.67 7.67 -19.47
CA HIS A 189 -8.27 8.06 -19.26
C HIS A 189 -7.94 8.28 -17.80
N VAL A 190 -8.89 8.83 -17.03
CA VAL A 190 -8.73 9.03 -15.59
C VAL A 190 -8.55 7.69 -14.87
N PHE A 191 -9.35 6.67 -15.22
CA PHE A 191 -9.21 5.33 -14.66
C PHE A 191 -7.88 4.69 -15.05
N ALA A 192 -7.51 4.70 -16.35
CA ALA A 192 -6.24 4.15 -16.81
C ALA A 192 -5.05 4.78 -16.08
N MET A 193 -5.02 6.11 -16.00
CA MET A 193 -3.97 6.86 -15.31
C MET A 193 -3.97 6.58 -13.80
N SER A 194 -5.13 6.46 -13.16
CA SER A 194 -5.23 6.10 -11.74
C SER A 194 -4.61 4.73 -11.46
N TRP A 195 -4.94 3.72 -12.26
CA TRP A 195 -4.38 2.39 -12.11
C TRP A 195 -2.88 2.33 -12.40
N GLY A 196 -2.40 3.05 -13.42
CA GLY A 196 -0.96 3.18 -13.70
C GLY A 196 -0.22 3.81 -12.53
N ILE A 197 -0.73 4.93 -12.01
CA ILE A 197 -0.14 5.61 -10.86
C ILE A 197 -0.17 4.70 -9.62
N ALA A 198 -1.31 4.06 -9.30
CA ALA A 198 -1.42 3.14 -8.17
C ALA A 198 -0.39 1.99 -8.26
N ALA A 199 -0.19 1.43 -9.45
CA ALA A 199 0.78 0.40 -9.71
C ALA A 199 2.22 0.89 -9.49
N THR A 200 2.56 2.10 -9.95
CA THR A 200 3.88 2.71 -9.71
C THR A 200 4.15 2.98 -8.22
N VAL A 201 3.16 3.47 -7.46
CA VAL A 201 3.33 3.65 -6.00
C VAL A 201 3.50 2.33 -5.30
N SER A 202 2.70 1.34 -5.68
CA SER A 202 2.78 -0.01 -5.12
C SER A 202 4.13 -0.64 -5.39
N ALA A 203 4.68 -0.45 -6.59
CA ALA A 203 6.03 -0.88 -6.91
C ALA A 203 7.05 -0.22 -5.99
N THR A 204 6.92 1.08 -5.78
CA THR A 204 7.83 1.81 -4.90
C THR A 204 7.74 1.30 -3.46
N ALA A 205 6.52 1.12 -2.94
CA ALA A 205 6.30 0.56 -1.61
C ALA A 205 6.86 -0.87 -1.47
N GLY A 206 6.63 -1.69 -2.50
CA GLY A 206 7.14 -3.06 -2.56
C GLY A 206 8.67 -3.12 -2.61
N ILE A 207 9.32 -2.23 -3.36
CA ILE A 207 10.79 -2.14 -3.41
C ILE A 207 11.34 -1.71 -2.06
N VAL A 208 10.73 -0.70 -1.43
CA VAL A 208 11.12 -0.24 -0.09
C VAL A 208 11.01 -1.37 0.93
N LEU A 209 9.90 -2.12 0.92
CA LEU A 209 9.72 -3.28 1.78
C LEU A 209 10.66 -4.44 1.45
N GLY A 210 10.92 -4.66 0.16
CA GLY A 210 11.83 -5.68 -0.34
C GLY A 210 13.29 -5.41 0.03
N MET A 211 13.69 -4.13 0.14
CA MET A 211 15.02 -3.77 0.64
C MET A 211 15.21 -4.08 2.12
N VAL A 212 14.11 -4.10 2.90
CA VAL A 212 14.15 -4.36 4.34
C VAL A 212 14.01 -5.85 4.66
N ASN A 213 13.03 -6.52 4.06
CA ASN A 213 12.65 -7.90 4.43
C ASN A 213 13.01 -8.94 3.35
N GLY A 214 13.64 -8.51 2.25
CA GLY A 214 13.74 -9.31 1.03
C GLY A 214 12.41 -9.38 0.28
N VAL A 215 12.45 -9.87 -0.96
CA VAL A 215 11.25 -10.10 -1.77
C VAL A 215 10.83 -11.54 -1.64
N SER A 216 9.59 -11.70 -1.16
CA SER A 216 8.92 -12.99 -1.02
C SER A 216 7.41 -12.78 -1.08
N GLU A 217 6.65 -13.88 -1.03
CA GLU A 217 5.19 -13.86 -1.00
C GLU A 217 4.60 -13.03 0.16
N SER A 218 5.37 -12.81 1.24
CA SER A 218 4.95 -11.99 2.36
C SER A 218 4.55 -10.56 1.96
N LEU A 219 5.13 -10.00 0.89
CA LEU A 219 4.75 -8.68 0.38
C LEU A 219 3.31 -8.64 -0.14
N SER A 220 2.84 -9.72 -0.78
CA SER A 220 1.44 -9.81 -1.23
C SER A 220 0.49 -9.87 -0.02
N ILE A 221 0.81 -10.72 0.96
CA ILE A 221 0.02 -10.87 2.19
C ILE A 221 -0.03 -9.54 2.96
N MET A 222 1.08 -8.78 2.98
CA MET A 222 1.13 -7.46 3.61
C MET A 222 0.13 -6.48 2.99
N GLY A 223 -0.10 -6.53 1.67
CA GLY A 223 -1.13 -5.71 1.03
C GLY A 223 -2.53 -5.96 1.60
N ILE A 224 -2.89 -7.23 1.83
CA ILE A 224 -4.16 -7.60 2.46
C ILE A 224 -4.16 -7.19 3.94
N LYS A 225 -3.03 -7.35 4.65
CA LYS A 225 -2.89 -6.98 6.06
C LYS A 225 -3.06 -5.47 6.30
N VAL A 226 -2.68 -4.63 5.34
CA VAL A 226 -2.87 -3.17 5.43
C VAL A 226 -4.32 -2.75 5.21
N PHE A 227 -5.15 -3.57 4.59
CA PHE A 227 -6.53 -3.22 4.27
C PHE A 227 -7.36 -2.74 5.48
N PRO A 228 -7.32 -3.41 6.66
CA PRO A 228 -7.86 -2.87 7.92
C PRO A 228 -7.41 -1.44 8.26
N ALA A 229 -6.12 -1.13 8.09
CA ALA A 229 -5.58 0.19 8.37
C ALA A 229 -6.20 1.26 7.47
N VAL A 230 -6.46 0.91 6.21
CA VAL A 230 -7.11 1.81 5.24
C VAL A 230 -8.58 2.03 5.58
N ILE A 231 -9.32 0.98 5.93
CA ILE A 231 -10.73 1.11 6.34
C ILE A 231 -10.81 1.96 7.61
N LEU A 232 -9.94 1.72 8.59
CA LEU A 232 -9.84 2.52 9.80
C LEU A 232 -9.55 3.98 9.49
N GLY A 233 -8.67 4.25 8.53
CA GLY A 233 -8.37 5.59 8.04
C GLY A 233 -9.52 6.27 7.28
N GLY A 234 -10.31 5.49 6.55
CA GLY A 234 -11.30 5.92 5.56
C GLY A 234 -10.81 5.67 4.12
N LEU A 235 -11.54 4.86 3.35
CA LEU A 235 -11.15 4.38 2.01
C LEU A 235 -11.01 5.49 0.94
N ASP A 236 -11.56 6.66 1.19
CA ASP A 236 -11.60 7.82 0.30
C ASP A 236 -10.63 8.95 0.73
N SER A 237 -9.96 8.80 1.88
CA SER A 237 -9.09 9.82 2.48
C SER A 237 -7.62 9.40 2.49
N ILE A 238 -6.80 10.11 1.71
CA ILE A 238 -5.35 9.85 1.63
C ILE A 238 -4.69 10.08 2.99
N VAL A 239 -5.03 11.20 3.65
CA VAL A 239 -4.54 11.50 5.00
C VAL A 239 -5.05 10.46 6.00
N GLY A 240 -6.30 10.02 5.83
CA GLY A 240 -6.87 8.94 6.62
C GLY A 240 -6.07 7.65 6.54
N ALA A 241 -5.70 7.19 5.35
CA ALA A 241 -4.89 5.98 5.17
C ALA A 241 -3.49 6.09 5.79
N ILE A 242 -2.87 7.28 5.75
CA ILE A 242 -1.58 7.52 6.41
C ILE A 242 -1.71 7.38 7.93
N VAL A 243 -2.69 8.06 8.52
CA VAL A 243 -2.94 8.01 9.96
C VAL A 243 -3.37 6.60 10.39
N GLY A 244 -4.20 5.94 9.59
CA GLY A 244 -4.62 4.56 9.83
C GLY A 244 -3.44 3.58 9.80
N GLY A 245 -2.54 3.71 8.83
CA GLY A 245 -1.29 2.96 8.76
C GLY A 245 -0.42 3.15 10.00
N LEU A 246 -0.23 4.39 10.43
CA LEU A 246 0.51 4.72 11.65
C LEU A 246 -0.13 4.11 12.92
N ILE A 247 -1.45 4.24 13.06
CA ILE A 247 -2.18 3.68 14.20
C ILE A 247 -2.01 2.17 14.24
N ILE A 248 -2.22 1.49 13.10
CA ILE A 248 -2.10 0.04 13.03
C ILE A 248 -0.65 -0.41 13.25
N GLY A 249 0.35 0.22 12.64
CA GLY A 249 1.76 -0.16 12.82
C GLY A 249 2.23 -0.04 14.28
N VAL A 250 1.87 1.05 14.97
CA VAL A 250 2.15 1.21 16.40
C VAL A 250 1.38 0.19 17.22
N LEU A 251 0.11 -0.04 16.88
CA LEU A 251 -0.73 -0.98 17.60
C LEU A 251 -0.21 -2.41 17.50
N GLU A 252 0.26 -2.85 16.33
CA GLU A 252 0.84 -4.18 16.13
C GLU A 252 2.05 -4.41 17.04
N ASN A 253 2.99 -3.45 17.06
CA ASN A 253 4.20 -3.55 17.87
C ASN A 253 3.91 -3.43 19.38
N VAL A 254 2.93 -2.61 19.77
CA VAL A 254 2.50 -2.51 21.18
C VAL A 254 1.73 -3.78 21.59
N ALA A 255 0.92 -4.35 20.71
CA ALA A 255 0.23 -5.61 20.97
C ALA A 255 1.23 -6.76 21.17
N GLU A 256 2.30 -6.80 20.37
CA GLU A 256 3.41 -7.74 20.53
C GLU A 256 4.13 -7.56 21.88
N PHE A 257 4.33 -6.32 22.34
CA PHE A 257 4.86 -6.06 23.68
C PHE A 257 3.98 -6.66 24.78
N PHE A 258 2.67 -6.40 24.74
CA PHE A 258 1.76 -6.89 25.77
C PHE A 258 1.60 -8.41 25.73
N ASP A 259 1.60 -9.00 24.54
CA ASP A 259 1.52 -10.45 24.38
C ASP A 259 2.78 -11.14 24.90
N SER A 260 3.96 -10.63 24.53
CA SER A 260 5.24 -11.21 24.98
C SER A 260 5.49 -11.06 26.49
N GLN A 261 4.98 -10.00 27.14
CA GLN A 261 5.23 -9.74 28.55
C GLN A 261 4.15 -10.26 29.51
N TYR A 262 2.89 -10.36 29.07
CA TYR A 262 1.78 -10.62 29.99
C TYR A 262 0.87 -11.77 29.57
N LEU A 263 0.45 -11.81 28.30
CA LEU A 263 -0.63 -12.71 27.88
C LEU A 263 -0.09 -14.09 27.48
N HIS A 264 1.06 -14.14 26.81
CA HIS A 264 1.65 -15.37 26.24
C HIS A 264 0.66 -16.19 25.40
N ILE A 265 -0.33 -15.53 24.78
CA ILE A 265 -1.36 -16.17 23.95
C ILE A 265 -0.78 -16.45 22.56
N GLY A 266 0.14 -15.60 22.11
CA GLY A 266 0.73 -15.67 20.77
C GLY A 266 -0.20 -15.05 19.73
N ASN A 267 0.40 -14.48 18.69
CA ASN A 267 -0.29 -13.95 17.51
C ASN A 267 -1.15 -12.70 17.74
N MET A 268 -1.03 -12.02 18.89
CA MET A 268 -1.77 -10.76 19.12
C MET A 268 -1.38 -9.68 18.11
N TYR A 269 -0.14 -9.72 17.61
CA TYR A 269 0.37 -8.87 16.54
C TYR A 269 -0.50 -8.89 15.27
N ASP A 270 -1.04 -10.06 14.89
CA ASP A 270 -1.85 -10.17 13.67
C ASP A 270 -3.34 -9.89 13.90
N ILE A 271 -3.85 -10.13 15.11
CA ILE A 271 -5.29 -10.09 15.39
C ILE A 271 -5.73 -8.72 15.94
N ALA A 272 -4.87 -8.05 16.73
CA ALA A 272 -5.22 -6.78 17.37
C ALA A 272 -5.69 -5.68 16.41
N PRO A 273 -5.12 -5.50 15.19
CA PRO A 273 -5.61 -4.55 14.20
C PRO A 273 -7.08 -4.75 13.84
N PHE A 274 -7.53 -6.00 13.72
CA PHE A 274 -8.91 -6.32 13.34
C PHE A 274 -9.90 -6.02 14.48
N TYR A 275 -9.52 -6.28 15.73
CA TYR A 275 -10.37 -5.91 16.88
C TYR A 275 -10.56 -4.40 16.97
N VAL A 276 -9.47 -3.63 16.83
CA VAL A 276 -9.55 -2.17 16.89
C VAL A 276 -10.32 -1.59 15.71
N LEU A 277 -10.16 -2.17 14.52
CA LEU A 277 -10.99 -1.84 13.37
C LEU A 277 -12.49 -2.03 13.69
N LEU A 278 -12.89 -3.20 14.19
CA LEU A 278 -14.30 -3.49 14.50
C LEU A 278 -14.86 -2.52 15.55
N ILE A 279 -14.11 -2.24 16.60
CA ILE A 279 -14.50 -1.29 17.64
C ILE A 279 -14.70 0.11 17.05
N ILE A 280 -13.73 0.60 16.25
CA ILE A 280 -13.82 1.94 15.67
C ILE A 280 -14.97 2.04 14.68
N LEU A 281 -15.19 1.04 13.84
CA LEU A 281 -16.30 1.05 12.88
C LEU A 281 -17.67 1.04 13.55
N TRP A 282 -17.79 0.43 14.74
CA TRP A 282 -19.02 0.51 15.53
C TRP A 282 -19.36 1.97 15.89
N PHE A 283 -18.37 2.77 16.26
CA PHE A 283 -18.58 4.18 16.61
C PHE A 283 -18.51 5.12 15.40
N LYS A 284 -17.79 4.74 14.35
CA LYS A 284 -17.47 5.59 13.20
C LYS A 284 -17.42 4.76 11.91
N PRO A 285 -18.58 4.52 11.26
CA PRO A 285 -18.72 3.58 10.16
C PRO A 285 -17.96 3.96 8.88
N TYR A 286 -17.64 5.24 8.71
CA TYR A 286 -16.85 5.76 7.58
C TYR A 286 -15.34 5.83 7.88
N GLY A 287 -14.87 5.23 8.97
CA GLY A 287 -13.48 5.35 9.43
C GLY A 287 -13.17 6.75 9.99
N LEU A 288 -11.91 6.99 10.34
CA LEU A 288 -11.47 8.21 11.03
C LEU A 288 -11.57 9.48 10.19
N PHE A 289 -11.39 9.40 8.87
CA PHE A 289 -11.39 10.56 7.99
C PHE A 289 -12.24 10.38 6.74
N GLY A 290 -13.11 9.36 6.71
CA GLY A 290 -13.97 9.14 5.55
C GLY A 290 -15.11 10.13 5.44
N THR A 291 -15.55 10.38 4.20
CA THR A 291 -16.69 11.26 3.93
C THR A 291 -18.01 10.54 4.19
N LYS A 292 -19.00 11.29 4.67
CA LYS A 292 -20.36 10.77 4.87
C LYS A 292 -21.13 10.93 3.57
N ASP A 293 -21.72 9.86 3.07
CA ASP A 293 -22.72 9.96 2.01
C ASP A 293 -23.96 10.63 2.60
N ILE A 294 -24.21 11.87 2.19
CA ILE A 294 -25.45 12.58 2.50
C ILE A 294 -26.43 12.23 1.40
N GLU A 295 -27.16 11.13 1.57
CA GLU A 295 -28.30 10.83 0.73
C GLU A 295 -29.38 11.88 1.01
N ARG A 296 -29.56 12.82 0.07
CA ARG A 296 -30.69 13.76 0.12
C ARG A 296 -31.93 12.97 -0.30
N ILE A 297 -32.74 12.60 0.68
CA ILE A 297 -34.11 12.12 0.52
C ILE A 297 -34.98 13.28 0.03
#